data_AF-A0A0R2HLX5-F1
#
_entry.id   AF-A0A0R2HLX5-F1
#
_cell.length_a   1.000
_cell.length_b   1.000
_cell.length_c   1.000
_cell.angle_alpha   90.00
_cell.angle_beta   90.00
_cell.angle_gamma   90.00
#
_symmetry.space_group_name_H-M   'P 1'
#
loop_
_entity.id
_entity.type
_entity.pdbx_description
1 polymer ?
#
loop_
_entity_poly.entity_id
_entity_poly.type
_entity_poly.pdbx_seq_one_letter_code
_entity_poly.pdbx_strand_id
1 'polypeptide(L)'
;MSNEDEDFQDVELSLGDKKFEQMLLVLNHGITKDNASQYNFNGNEMQEVGENVWAVPAYLADGFSLFFLYTQIDTKDWVVAFTEGKMGKEQFELGIPMTTGKGLNVLSEKDMERAQMVTGFVNDISKAGEGEWRMINDPDSDEEPKKD
;
A
#
# COMPACT_ATOMS: atom_id res chain seq x y z
N MET A 1 0.70 -5.99 42.33
CA MET A 1 0.98 -4.93 41.35
C MET A 1 0.94 -5.62 40.02
N SER A 2 -0.15 -5.43 39.28
CA SER A 2 -0.37 -6.04 37.98
C SER A 2 0.40 -5.20 36.96
N ASN A 3 1.45 -5.77 36.37
CA ASN A 3 2.01 -5.24 35.15
C ASN A 3 1.18 -5.88 34.03
N GLU A 4 0.25 -5.09 33.49
CA GLU A 4 -0.41 -5.39 32.22
C GLU A 4 0.63 -5.11 31.14
N ASP A 5 1.44 -6.12 30.84
CA ASP A 5 2.14 -6.19 29.56
C ASP A 5 1.02 -6.26 28.52
N GLU A 6 0.76 -5.13 27.85
CA GLU A 6 -0.09 -5.08 26.67
C GLU A 6 0.57 -5.97 25.61
N ASP A 7 0.14 -7.23 25.56
CA ASP A 7 0.35 -8.15 24.45
C ASP A 7 -0.27 -7.49 23.20
N PHE A 8 0.51 -6.65 22.51
CA PHE A 8 0.32 -6.42 21.09
C PHE A 8 0.54 -7.78 20.44
N GLN A 9 -0.54 -8.55 20.32
CA GLN A 9 -0.53 -9.82 19.61
C GLN A 9 0.12 -9.56 18.25
N ASP A 10 1.27 -10.19 18.03
CA ASP A 10 1.87 -10.37 16.71
C ASP A 10 0.85 -11.13 15.85
N VAL A 11 -0.14 -10.40 15.33
CA VAL A 11 -1.04 -10.93 14.31
C VAL A 11 -0.15 -11.12 13.09
N GLU A 12 0.19 -12.37 12.80
CA GLU A 12 0.86 -12.75 11.56
C GLU A 12 -0.12 -12.48 10.40
N LEU A 13 -0.17 -11.22 9.96
CA LEU A 13 -1.02 -10.78 8.86
C LEU A 13 -0.46 -11.37 7.56
N SER A 14 -1.27 -12.21 6.92
CA SER A 14 -0.91 -12.92 5.70
C SER A 14 -1.72 -12.43 4.50
N LEU A 15 -1.23 -12.73 3.29
CA LEU A 15 -1.96 -12.44 2.06
C LEU A 15 -3.31 -13.17 2.04
N GLY A 16 -4.37 -12.43 1.74
CA GLY A 16 -5.76 -12.89 1.76
C GLY A 16 -6.50 -12.57 3.05
N ASP A 17 -5.81 -12.14 4.12
CA ASP A 17 -6.48 -11.80 5.37
C ASP A 17 -7.25 -10.49 5.26
N LYS A 18 -8.52 -10.49 5.72
CA LYS A 18 -9.36 -9.28 5.72
C LYS A 18 -8.79 -8.16 6.59
N LYS A 19 -8.15 -8.51 7.71
CA LYS A 19 -7.47 -7.51 8.56
C LYS A 19 -6.29 -6.88 7.82
N PHE A 20 -5.59 -7.65 6.99
CA PHE A 20 -4.49 -7.13 6.19
C PHE A 20 -4.96 -6.08 5.17
N GLU A 21 -6.21 -6.15 4.70
CA GLU A 21 -6.78 -5.10 3.82
C GLU A 21 -6.77 -3.71 4.46
N GLN A 22 -6.75 -3.60 5.79
CA GLN A 22 -6.71 -2.29 6.47
C GLN A 22 -5.29 -1.75 6.67
N MET A 23 -4.27 -2.46 6.17
CA MET A 23 -2.88 -2.07 6.32
C MET A 23 -2.46 -1.09 5.22
N LEU A 24 -1.85 0.00 5.65
CA LEU A 24 -1.27 1.05 4.81
C LEU A 24 0.20 1.23 5.18
N LEU A 25 1.09 1.20 4.20
CA LEU A 25 2.48 1.58 4.39
C LEU A 25 2.58 3.10 4.31
N VAL A 26 2.97 3.72 5.43
CA VAL A 26 3.19 5.16 5.57
C VAL A 26 4.68 5.43 5.49
N LEU A 27 5.10 6.31 4.59
CA LEU A 27 6.49 6.66 4.37
C LEU A 27 6.96 7.74 5.35
N ASN A 28 8.23 7.65 5.73
CA ASN A 28 8.87 8.61 6.62
C ASN A 28 9.30 9.91 5.91
N HIS A 29 9.24 9.92 4.58
CA HIS A 29 9.55 11.08 3.76
C HIS A 29 8.71 11.09 2.47
N GLY A 30 8.70 12.25 1.80
CA GLY A 30 8.03 12.39 0.51
C GLY A 30 8.81 11.85 -0.67
N ILE A 31 8.11 11.59 -1.76
CA ILE A 31 8.73 11.23 -3.04
C ILE A 31 9.05 12.49 -3.84
N THR A 32 10.28 12.56 -4.34
CA THR A 32 10.80 13.62 -5.18
C THR A 32 11.48 13.01 -6.41
N LYS A 33 11.81 13.84 -7.40
CA LYS A 33 12.58 13.40 -8.58
C LYS A 33 13.93 12.78 -8.21
N ASP A 34 14.53 13.21 -7.10
CA ASP A 34 15.86 12.76 -6.68
C ASP A 34 15.83 11.38 -6.03
N ASN A 35 14.72 10.99 -5.39
CA ASN A 35 14.59 9.69 -4.72
C ASN A 35 13.61 8.72 -5.41
N ALA A 36 12.83 9.16 -6.40
CA ALA A 36 11.83 8.33 -7.10
C ALA A 36 12.41 7.01 -7.66
N SER A 37 13.66 7.03 -8.15
CA SER A 37 14.32 5.85 -8.70
C SER A 37 14.55 4.72 -7.68
N GLN A 38 14.54 5.04 -6.38
CA GLN A 38 14.64 4.05 -5.31
C GLN A 38 13.39 3.17 -5.21
N TYR A 39 12.28 3.64 -5.77
CA TYR A 39 10.98 2.95 -5.79
C TYR A 39 10.66 2.32 -7.15
N ASN A 40 11.64 2.26 -8.05
CA ASN A 40 11.51 1.48 -9.29
C ASN A 40 11.25 0.01 -8.94
N PHE A 41 10.36 -0.63 -9.69
CA PHE A 41 9.96 -2.01 -9.40
C PHE A 41 10.01 -2.88 -10.65
N ASN A 42 10.71 -4.01 -10.52
CA ASN A 42 10.78 -5.05 -11.55
C ASN A 42 11.13 -4.51 -12.96
N GLY A 43 12.12 -3.61 -13.01
CA GLY A 43 12.58 -2.98 -14.25
C GLY A 43 11.71 -1.83 -14.78
N ASN A 44 10.61 -1.50 -14.11
CA ASN A 44 9.79 -0.34 -14.44
C ASN A 44 10.23 0.89 -13.65
N GLU A 45 10.25 2.02 -14.31
CA GLU A 45 10.56 3.31 -13.70
C GLU A 45 9.32 3.94 -13.09
N MET A 46 9.51 4.58 -11.95
CA MET A 46 8.50 5.43 -11.33
C MET A 46 8.23 6.66 -12.21
N GLN A 47 6.94 6.97 -12.40
CA GLN A 47 6.49 8.09 -13.21
C GLN A 47 5.67 9.07 -12.36
N GLU A 48 5.96 10.36 -12.48
CA GLU A 48 5.13 11.42 -11.93
C GLU A 48 3.87 11.56 -12.80
N VAL A 49 2.70 11.25 -12.24
CA VAL A 49 1.41 11.24 -12.96
C VAL A 49 0.47 12.38 -12.52
N GLY A 50 0.91 13.16 -11.54
CA GLY A 50 0.21 14.31 -11.00
C GLY A 50 1.04 14.98 -9.90
N GLU A 51 0.56 16.13 -9.42
CA GLU A 51 1.23 16.83 -8.31
C GLU A 51 1.24 15.94 -7.06
N ASN A 52 2.42 15.58 -6.57
CA ASN A 52 2.62 14.64 -5.46
C ASN A 52 1.97 13.27 -5.69
N VAL A 53 1.89 12.83 -6.94
CA VAL A 53 1.39 11.50 -7.30
C VAL A 53 2.40 10.82 -8.22
N TRP A 54 2.94 9.72 -7.73
CA TRP A 54 3.89 8.90 -8.45
C TRP A 54 3.37 7.48 -8.60
N ALA A 55 3.53 6.88 -9.77
CA ALA A 55 3.05 5.55 -10.05
C ALA A 55 4.13 4.69 -10.69
N VAL A 56 4.13 3.40 -10.35
CA VAL A 56 4.99 2.39 -11.00
C VAL A 56 4.20 1.07 -11.12
N PRO A 57 4.26 0.37 -12.26
CA PRO A 57 3.58 -0.91 -12.43
C PRO A 57 4.05 -1.95 -11.40
N ALA A 58 3.09 -2.52 -10.65
CA ALA A 58 3.32 -3.69 -9.79
C ALA A 58 3.03 -4.99 -10.56
N TYR A 59 2.04 -4.96 -11.44
CA TYR A 59 1.62 -6.07 -12.27
C TYR A 59 0.94 -5.57 -13.55
N LEU A 60 1.24 -6.18 -14.69
CA LEU A 60 0.63 -5.89 -15.98
C LEU A 60 0.26 -7.21 -16.66
N ALA A 61 -1.02 -7.38 -16.95
CA ALA A 61 -1.54 -8.48 -17.75
C ALA A 61 -2.76 -8.01 -18.58
N ASP A 62 -3.16 -8.83 -19.55
CA ASP A 62 -4.33 -8.55 -20.36
C ASP A 62 -5.59 -8.48 -19.48
N GLY A 63 -6.22 -7.31 -19.44
CA GLY A 63 -7.46 -7.09 -18.69
C GLY A 63 -7.28 -6.84 -17.19
N PHE A 64 -6.06 -6.86 -16.65
CA PHE A 64 -5.79 -6.46 -15.27
C PHE A 64 -4.40 -5.83 -15.15
N SER A 65 -4.35 -4.61 -14.63
CA SER A 65 -3.10 -3.91 -14.38
C SER A 65 -3.18 -3.25 -13.01
N LEU A 66 -2.13 -3.43 -12.21
CA LEU A 66 -2.06 -2.93 -10.86
C LEU A 66 -0.78 -2.12 -10.70
N PHE A 67 -0.91 -0.94 -10.10
CA PHE A 67 0.17 0.03 -9.93
C PHE A 67 0.35 0.31 -8.45
N PHE A 68 1.60 0.45 -8.03
CA PHE A 68 1.90 1.19 -6.82
C PHE A 68 1.57 2.66 -7.05
N LEU A 69 1.02 3.30 -6.03
CA LEU A 69 0.68 4.71 -6.01
C LEU A 69 1.30 5.34 -4.77
N TYR A 70 2.27 6.23 -4.97
CA TYR A 70 2.92 6.97 -3.91
C TYR A 70 2.37 8.37 -3.90
N THR A 71 1.70 8.74 -2.81
CA THR A 71 1.02 10.02 -2.74
C THR A 71 0.86 10.54 -1.32
N GLN A 72 0.54 11.82 -1.20
CA GLN A 72 0.26 12.48 0.05
C GLN A 72 -1.25 12.43 0.36
N ILE A 73 -1.61 11.99 1.55
CA ILE A 73 -2.99 12.01 2.06
C ILE A 73 -3.29 13.31 2.83
N ASP A 74 -4.54 13.50 3.27
CA ASP A 74 -5.00 14.73 3.94
C ASP A 74 -4.20 15.09 5.19
N THR A 75 -3.72 14.07 5.93
CA THR A 75 -2.86 14.23 7.12
C THR A 75 -1.45 14.71 6.79
N LYS A 76 -1.13 14.87 5.49
CA LYS A 76 0.19 15.23 4.93
C LYS A 76 1.22 14.11 4.99
N ASP A 77 0.85 12.95 5.48
CA ASP A 77 1.67 11.75 5.39
C ASP A 77 1.77 11.26 3.95
N TRP A 78 2.94 10.75 3.58
CA TRP A 78 3.12 10.04 2.33
C TRP A 78 2.82 8.56 2.53
N VAL A 79 2.17 7.94 1.56
CA VAL A 79 1.74 6.54 1.67
C VAL A 79 2.00 5.78 0.39
N VAL A 80 2.13 4.45 0.50
CA VAL A 80 2.17 3.54 -0.64
C VAL A 80 0.81 2.87 -0.77
N ALA A 81 -0.03 3.35 -1.67
CA ALA A 81 -1.30 2.75 -2.03
C ALA A 81 -1.14 1.85 -3.28
N PHE A 82 -2.21 1.14 -3.64
CA PHE A 82 -2.34 0.51 -4.94
C PHE A 82 -3.52 1.10 -5.70
N THR A 83 -3.49 1.00 -7.02
CA THR A 83 -4.65 1.29 -7.84
C THR A 83 -4.63 0.41 -9.07
N GLU A 84 -5.82 0.03 -9.54
CA GLU A 84 -5.94 -0.55 -10.87
C GLU A 84 -5.68 0.52 -11.93
N GLY A 85 -5.12 0.09 -13.05
CA GLY A 85 -4.92 0.90 -14.24
C GLY A 85 -5.76 0.39 -15.40
N LYS A 86 -6.32 1.32 -16.18
CA LYS A 86 -7.05 0.98 -17.40
C LYS A 86 -6.63 1.89 -18.55
N MET A 87 -6.63 1.34 -19.75
CA MET A 87 -6.50 2.18 -20.94
C MET A 87 -7.84 2.90 -21.17
N GLY A 88 -7.86 4.20 -20.95
CA GLY A 88 -8.97 5.06 -21.34
C GLY A 88 -9.02 5.27 -22.86
N LYS A 89 -9.96 6.09 -23.32
CA LYS A 89 -10.13 6.35 -24.77
C LYS A 89 -8.92 7.04 -25.42
N GLU A 90 -8.19 7.84 -24.66
CA GLU A 90 -7.07 8.66 -25.16
C GLU A 90 -5.82 8.57 -24.29
N GLN A 91 -5.95 8.18 -23.02
CA GLN A 91 -4.85 8.11 -22.07
C GLN A 91 -5.04 6.96 -21.08
N PHE A 92 -3.93 6.53 -20.48
CA PHE A 92 -3.95 5.62 -19.35
C PHE A 92 -4.54 6.31 -18.12
N GLU A 93 -5.49 5.66 -17.46
CA GLU A 93 -6.21 6.20 -16.30
C GLU A 93 -5.97 5.31 -15.08
N LEU A 94 -5.62 5.95 -13.96
CA LEU A 94 -5.60 5.30 -12.65
C LEU A 94 -7.00 5.28 -12.06
N GLY A 95 -7.37 4.15 -11.46
CA GLY A 95 -8.61 3.94 -10.74
C GLY A 95 -8.64 4.56 -9.34
N ILE A 96 -9.51 4.00 -8.50
CA ILE A 96 -9.65 4.43 -7.10
C ILE A 96 -8.50 3.81 -6.29
N PRO A 97 -7.76 4.61 -5.50
CA PRO A 97 -6.73 4.09 -4.62
C PRO A 97 -7.27 3.07 -3.60
N MET A 98 -6.45 2.07 -3.33
CA MET A 98 -6.62 1.02 -2.33
C MET A 98 -5.48 1.10 -1.33
N THR A 99 -5.75 0.72 -0.09
CA THR A 99 -4.71 0.48 0.90
C THR A 99 -3.68 -0.52 0.40
N THR A 100 -2.46 -0.46 0.96
CA THR A 100 -1.36 -1.34 0.58
C THR A 100 -1.77 -2.80 0.68
N GLY A 101 -2.33 -3.22 1.81
CA GLY A 101 -2.71 -4.60 2.04
C GLY A 101 -3.90 -5.06 1.18
N LYS A 102 -4.87 -4.18 0.88
CA LYS A 102 -5.96 -4.53 -0.04
C LYS A 102 -5.44 -4.76 -1.46
N GLY A 103 -4.53 -3.90 -1.94
CA GLY A 103 -3.90 -4.10 -3.25
C GLY A 103 -3.12 -5.40 -3.35
N LEU A 104 -2.39 -5.76 -2.29
CA LEU A 104 -1.69 -7.04 -2.19
C LEU A 104 -2.64 -8.25 -2.18
N ASN A 105 -3.77 -8.15 -1.48
CA ASN A 105 -4.81 -9.20 -1.50
C ASN A 105 -5.42 -9.34 -2.89
N VAL A 106 -5.83 -8.24 -3.53
CA VAL A 106 -6.36 -8.25 -4.90
C VAL A 106 -5.35 -8.88 -5.87
N LEU A 107 -4.07 -8.56 -5.73
CA LEU A 107 -3.02 -9.17 -6.53
C LEU A 107 -2.89 -10.67 -6.25
N SER A 108 -2.98 -11.10 -4.99
CA SER A 108 -2.86 -12.52 -4.60
C SER A 108 -3.95 -13.41 -5.20
N GLU A 109 -5.15 -12.87 -5.42
CA GLU A 109 -6.24 -13.55 -6.12
C GLU A 109 -5.95 -13.76 -7.61
N LYS A 110 -5.13 -12.89 -8.21
CA LYS A 110 -4.76 -12.96 -9.63
C LYS A 110 -3.50 -13.79 -9.85
N ASP A 111 -2.49 -13.55 -9.01
CA ASP A 111 -1.16 -14.12 -9.11
C ASP A 111 -0.49 -14.09 -7.73
N MET A 112 -0.56 -15.22 -7.02
CA MET A 112 0.01 -15.37 -5.67
C MET A 112 1.54 -15.21 -5.66
N GLU A 113 2.24 -15.73 -6.68
CA GLU A 113 3.70 -15.62 -6.75
C GLU A 113 4.11 -14.16 -6.91
N ARG A 114 3.42 -13.43 -7.79
CA ARG A 114 3.63 -11.99 -7.93
C ARG A 114 3.28 -11.26 -6.64
N ALA A 115 2.17 -11.60 -5.98
CA ALA A 115 1.78 -10.95 -4.73
C ALA A 115 2.84 -11.12 -3.64
N GLN A 116 3.46 -12.30 -3.54
CA GLN A 116 4.58 -12.53 -2.62
C GLN A 116 5.80 -11.66 -2.94
N MET A 117 6.16 -11.54 -4.22
CA MET A 117 7.26 -10.66 -4.67
C MET A 117 6.97 -9.19 -4.33
N VAL A 118 5.77 -8.70 -4.63
CA VAL A 118 5.33 -7.33 -4.36
C VAL A 118 5.29 -7.07 -2.85
N THR A 119 4.80 -8.02 -2.06
CA THR A 119 4.81 -7.95 -0.60
C THR A 119 6.23 -7.87 -0.05
N GLY A 120 7.15 -8.67 -0.60
CA GLY A 120 8.57 -8.63 -0.26
C GLY A 120 9.17 -7.26 -0.46
N PHE A 121 8.92 -6.63 -1.62
CA PHE A 121 9.38 -5.29 -1.92
C PHE A 121 8.84 -4.23 -0.94
N VAL A 122 7.54 -4.25 -0.63
CA VAL A 122 6.93 -3.34 0.35
C VAL A 122 7.55 -3.54 1.75
N ASN A 123 7.80 -4.79 2.14
CA ASN A 123 8.44 -5.11 3.40
C ASN A 123 9.90 -4.65 3.44
N ASP A 124 10.62 -4.69 2.32
CA ASP A 124 11.99 -4.20 2.23
C ASP A 124 12.07 -2.67 2.38
N ILE A 125 11.08 -1.93 1.84
CA ILE A 125 10.94 -0.48 2.12
C ILE A 125 10.81 -0.25 3.63
N SER A 126 9.95 -1.00 4.31
CA SER A 126 9.75 -0.84 5.75
C SER A 126 11.00 -1.22 6.54
N LYS A 127 11.65 -2.35 6.22
CA LYS A 127 12.89 -2.80 6.87
C LYS A 127 14.06 -1.86 6.66
N ALA A 128 14.10 -1.14 5.54
CA ALA A 128 15.09 -0.10 5.27
C ALA A 128 14.87 1.17 6.11
N GLY A 129 13.76 1.26 6.86
CA GLY A 129 13.41 2.44 7.66
C GLY A 129 12.76 3.56 6.84
N GLU A 130 12.34 3.27 5.60
CA GLU A 130 11.71 4.27 4.72
C GLU A 130 10.20 4.40 4.98
N GLY A 131 9.61 3.47 5.71
CA GLY A 131 8.20 3.54 6.10
C GLY A 131 7.78 2.52 7.14
N GLU A 132 6.58 2.72 7.65
CA GLU A 132 5.98 1.91 8.70
C GLU A 132 4.59 1.43 8.26
N TRP A 133 4.33 0.16 8.52
CA TRP A 133 3.00 -0.40 8.38
C TRP A 133 2.09 0.17 9.47
N ARG A 134 0.95 0.72 9.07
CA ARG A 134 -0.10 1.21 9.96
C ARG A 134 -1.46 0.63 9.58
N MET A 135 -2.23 0.24 10.59
CA MET A 135 -3.62 -0.14 10.41
C MET A 135 -4.48 1.13 10.40
N ILE A 136 -5.29 1.33 9.37
CA ILE A 136 -6.09 2.58 9.23
C ILE A 136 -7.44 2.51 9.93
N ASN A 137 -8.00 1.31 10.08
CA ASN A 137 -9.19 1.00 10.85
C ASN A 137 -8.96 -0.37 11.47
N ASP A 138 -9.02 -0.48 12.79
CA ASP A 138 -9.08 -1.78 13.45
C ASP A 138 -10.54 -2.24 13.43
N PRO A 139 -10.89 -3.30 12.67
CA PRO A 139 -12.26 -3.80 12.62
C PRO A 139 -12.74 -4.37 13.97
N ASP A 140 -11.84 -4.56 14.94
CA ASP A 140 -12.17 -4.95 16.31
C ASP A 140 -12.25 -3.74 17.26
N SER A 141 -11.90 -2.51 16.82
CA SER A 141 -12.00 -1.28 17.60
C SER A 141 -13.35 -0.58 17.44
N ASP A 142 -14.45 -1.34 17.41
CA ASP A 142 -15.79 -0.81 17.68
C ASP A 142 -15.84 -0.33 19.15
N GLU A 143 -15.24 0.82 19.44
CA GLU A 143 -15.66 1.63 20.59
C GLU A 143 -17.11 2.03 20.33
N GLU A 144 -18.02 1.45 21.13
CA GLU A 144 -19.42 1.89 21.19
C GLU A 144 -19.47 3.43 21.26
N PRO A 145 -20.32 4.11 20.47
CA PRO A 145 -20.47 5.54 20.59
C PRO A 145 -20.96 5.85 22.01
N LYS A 146 -20.11 6.55 22.80
CA LYS A 146 -20.54 7.15 24.06
C LYS A 146 -21.75 8.02 23.78
N LYS A 147 -22.93 7.55 24.22
CA LYS A 147 -24.14 8.36 24.26
C LYS A 147 -23.96 9.40 25.34
N ASP A 148 -23.83 10.66 24.93
CA ASP A 148 -24.13 11.81 25.79
C ASP A 148 -25.64 11.95 26.01
#